data_AF-A0AAW9LHZ9-F1
#
_entry.id   AF-A0AAW9LHZ9-F1
#
_cell.length_a   1.000
_cell.length_b   1.000
_cell.length_c   1.000
_cell.angle_alpha   90.00
_cell.angle_beta   90.00
_cell.angle_gamma   90.00
#
_symmetry.space_group_name_H-M   'P 1'
#
loop_
_entity.id
_entity.type
_entity.pdbx_description
1 polymer ?
#
loop_
_entity_poly.entity_id
_entity_poly.type
_entity_poly.pdbx_seq_one_letter_code
_entity_poly.pdbx_strand_id
1 'polypeptide(L)' 'MGWINVEERVPMPFQMVILDTDKGIAVGCFDAFGEPNQAIFGFSGVVAHSRFEVLRWMPLPQK' A
#
# COMPACT_ATOMS: atom_id res chain seq x y z
N MET A 1 -12.04 8.23 7.60
CA MET A 1 -10.71 7.59 7.73
C MET A 1 -9.69 8.53 7.08
N GLY A 2 -8.50 8.64 7.66
CA GLY A 2 -7.43 9.52 7.16
C GLY A 2 -6.23 8.72 6.65
N TRP A 3 -5.41 9.36 5.83
CA TRP A 3 -4.13 8.82 5.39
C TRP A 3 -3.12 8.78 6.54
N ILE A 4 -2.32 7.72 6.60
CA ILE A 4 -1.27 7.49 7.60
C ILE A 4 0.07 7.49 6.84
N ASN A 5 1.02 8.34 7.25
CA ASN A 5 2.35 8.36 6.66
C ASN A 5 3.10 7.07 7.00
N VAL A 6 3.76 6.45 6.02
CA VAL A 6 4.46 5.17 6.25
C VAL A 6 5.61 5.31 7.25
N GLU A 7 6.25 6.49 7.30
CA GLU A 7 7.33 6.82 8.24
C GLU A 7 6.87 6.83 9.71
N GLU A 8 5.61 7.19 9.95
CA GLU A 8 5.03 7.19 11.30
C GLU A 8 4.62 5.79 11.71
N ARG A 9 4.03 5.04 10.78
CA ARG A 9 3.49 3.71 11.04
C ARG A 9 3.37 2.92 9.74
N VAL A 10 3.95 1.73 9.74
CA VAL A 10 3.73 0.73 8.68
C VAL A 10 2.45 -0.08 8.93
N PRO A 11 1.77 -0.57 7.88
CA PRO A 11 0.67 -1.52 8.02
C PRO A 11 1.09 -2.81 8.75
N MET A 12 0.10 -3.53 9.27
CA MET A 12 0.39 -4.87 9.81
C MET A 12 0.80 -5.82 8.68
N PRO A 13 1.69 -6.79 8.96
CA PRO A 13 2.02 -7.83 7.99
C PRO A 13 0.77 -8.51 7.42
N PHE A 14 0.78 -8.74 6.11
CA PHE A 14 -0.30 -9.37 5.35
C PHE A 14 -1.64 -8.61 5.38
N GLN A 15 -1.64 -7.35 5.81
CA GLN A 15 -2.81 -6.49 5.79
C GLN A 15 -3.00 -5.85 4.42
N MET A 16 -4.19 -6.05 3.84
CA MET A 16 -4.60 -5.28 2.66
C MET A 16 -4.97 -3.84 3.06
N VAL A 17 -4.37 -2.88 2.36
CA VAL A 17 -4.55 -1.45 2.58
C VAL A 17 -4.63 -0.71 1.25
N ILE A 18 -5.12 0.52 1.27
CA ILE A 18 -5.02 1.43 0.13
C ILE A 18 -3.71 2.21 0.29
N LEU A 19 -2.95 2.30 -0.79
CA LEU A 19 -1.63 2.92 -0.85
C LEU A 19 -1.68 4.20 -1.67
N ASP A 20 -1.04 5.24 -1.17
CA ASP A 20 -0.68 6.45 -1.90
C ASP A 20 0.80 6.35 -2.28
N THR A 21 1.08 6.29 -3.58
CA THR A 21 2.43 6.08 -4.12
C THR A 21 2.82 7.19 -5.09
N ASP A 22 4.11 7.30 -5.40
CA ASP A 22 4.63 8.18 -6.46
C ASP A 22 4.01 7.90 -7.86
N LYS A 23 3.40 6.72 -8.03
CA LYS A 23 2.71 6.27 -9.26
C LYS A 23 1.19 6.45 -9.19
N GLY A 24 0.65 6.96 -8.09
CA GLY A 24 -0.78 7.11 -7.83
C GLY A 24 -1.33 6.14 -6.78
N ILE A 25 -2.64 5.96 -6.76
CA ILE A 25 -3.34 5.16 -5.74
C ILE A 25 -3.41 3.68 -6.15
N ALA A 26 -3.08 2.80 -5.21
CA ALA A 26 -3.14 1.35 -5.38
C ALA A 26 -3.83 0.66 -4.19
N VAL A 27 -4.19 -0.61 -4.34
CA VAL A 27 -4.48 -1.50 -3.21
C VAL A 27 -3.32 -2.46 -3.08
N GLY A 28 -2.70 -2.55 -1.90
CA GLY A 28 -1.52 -3.38 -1.73
C GLY A 28 -1.49 -4.11 -0.40
N CYS A 29 -0.54 -5.04 -0.31
CA CYS A 29 -0.30 -5.89 0.84
C CYS A 29 1.19 -5.83 1.23
N PHE A 30 1.44 -5.64 2.51
CA PHE A 30 2.78 -5.64 3.08
C PHE A 30 3.19 -7.06 3.49
N ASP A 31 4.47 -7.40 3.32
CA ASP A 31 5.01 -8.67 3.79
C ASP A 31 5.34 -8.66 5.29
N ALA A 32 5.93 -9.76 5.76
CA ALA A 32 6.36 -9.94 7.14
C ALA A 32 7.48 -8.97 7.57
N PHE A 33 8.16 -8.33 6.63
CA PHE A 33 9.27 -7.40 6.88
C PHE A 33 8.83 -5.93 6.81
N GLY A 34 7.55 -5.67 6.50
CA GLY A 34 7.04 -4.31 6.36
C GLY A 34 7.36 -3.69 5.01
N GLU A 35 7.72 -4.50 4.01
CA GLU A 35 7.90 -4.04 2.63
C GLU A 35 6.63 -4.30 1.80
N PRO A 36 6.27 -3.40 0.86
CA PRO A 36 5.17 -3.63 -0.06
C PRO A 36 5.53 -4.76 -1.03
N ASN A 37 4.90 -5.93 -0.88
CA ASN A 37 5.20 -7.12 -1.70
C ASN A 37 4.38 -7.11 -3.01
N GLN A 38 3.12 -6.68 -2.94
CA GLN A 38 2.22 -6.62 -4.08
C GLN A 38 1.34 -5.37 -4.01
N ALA A 39 1.24 -4.65 -5.13
CA ALA A 39 0.29 -3.56 -5.31
C ALA A 39 -0.51 -3.76 -6.61
N ILE A 40 -1.82 -3.57 -6.51
CA ILE A 40 -2.78 -3.60 -7.60
C ILE A 40 -3.18 -2.16 -7.87
N PHE A 41 -2.70 -1.62 -9.00
CA PHE A 41 -3.10 -0.32 -9.47
C PHE A 41 -4.31 -0.48 -10.40
N GLY A 42 -5.37 0.28 -10.14
CA GLY A 42 -6.62 0.18 -10.91
C GLY A 42 -6.48 0.42 -12.41
N PHE A 43 -5.39 1.08 -12.84
CA PHE A 43 -5.16 1.46 -14.24
C PHE A 43 -3.95 0.75 -14.89
N SER A 44 -3.03 0.16 -14.10
CA SER A 44 -1.77 -0.43 -14.61
C SER A 44 -1.58 -1.92 -14.28
N GLY A 45 -2.54 -2.56 -13.61
CA GLY A 45 -2.51 -4.00 -13.31
C GLY A 45 -1.76 -4.33 -12.01
N VAL A 46 -1.43 -5.63 -11.84
CA VAL A 46 -0.64 -6.11 -10.70
C VAL A 46 0.82 -5.77 -10.95
N VAL A 47 1.37 -4.94 -10.08
CA VAL A 47 2.77 -4.55 -10.11
C VAL A 47 3.48 -5.32 -8.99
N ALA A 48 4.09 -6.45 -9.34
CA ALA A 48 4.93 -7.24 -8.44
C ALA A 48 6.38 -6.75 -8.51
N HIS A 49 7.11 -6.81 -7.38
CA HIS A 49 8.54 -6.50 -7.30
C HIS A 49 8.95 -5.15 -7.95
N SER A 50 8.22 -4.06 -7.68
CA SER A 50 8.44 -2.80 -8.41
C SER A 50 8.75 -1.58 -7.57
N ARG A 51 9.56 -0.76 -8.24
CA ARG A 51 10.13 0.56 -7.92
C ARG A 51 9.07 1.65 -7.79
N PHE A 52 8.17 1.51 -6.83
CA PHE A 52 7.28 2.60 -6.43
C PHE A 52 7.50 2.88 -4.95
N GLU A 53 7.43 4.15 -4.60
CA GLU A 53 7.61 4.61 -3.23
C GLU A 53 6.23 4.80 -2.61
N VAL A 54 5.99 4.11 -1.49
CA VAL A 54 4.77 4.28 -0.72
C VAL A 54 4.95 5.46 0.21
N LEU A 55 4.16 6.51 0.01
CA LEU A 55 4.19 7.70 0.84
C LEU A 55 3.27 7.53 2.05
N ARG A 56 2.05 7.06 1.78
CA ARG A 56 0.98 6.93 2.78
C ARG A 56 0.13 5.70 2.52
N TRP A 57 -0.62 5.30 3.53
CA TRP A 57 -1.62 4.25 3.42
C TRP A 57 -2.87 4.57 4.21
N MET A 58 -3.96 3.89 3.91
CA MET A 58 -5.17 3.91 4.71
C MET A 58 -5.78 2.51 4.80
N PRO A 59 -6.44 2.17 5.92
CA PRO A 59 -7.17 0.91 6.02
C PRO A 59 -8.27 0.85 4.97
N LEU A 60 -8.58 -0.36 4.50
CA LEU A 60 -9.73 -0.55 3.63
C LEU A 60 -11.03 -0.13 4.36
N PRO A 61 -11.99 0.46 3.64
CA PRO A 61 -13.30 0.74 4.20
C PRO A 61 -13.92 -0.55 4.74
N GLN A 62 -14.28 -0.55 6.02
CA GLN A 62 -15.09 -1.61 6.59
C GLN A 62 -16.56 -1.32 6.23
N LYS A 63 -17.31 -2.38 5.92
CA LYS A 63 -18.76 -2.28 5.73
C LYS A 63 -19.45 -1.90 7.03
#